data_AF-A0A1B6HTA1-F1
#
_entry.id   AF-A0A1B6HTA1-F1
#
_cell.length_a   1.000
_cell.length_b   1.000
_cell.length_c   1.000
_cell.angle_alpha   90.00
_cell.angle_beta   90.00
_cell.angle_gamma   90.00
#
_symmetry.space_group_name_H-M   'P 1'
#
loop_
_entity.id
_entity.type
_entity.pdbx_description
1 polymer ?
#
loop_
_entity_poly.entity_id
_entity_poly.type
_entity_poly.pdbx_seq_one_letter_code
_entity_poly.pdbx_strand_id
1 'polypeptide(L)'
;FLSKDSGIVGAPYAIAFDWLGRNLYLGNRLASNLEVVKVDGKNKYRKVILANNGEPNSVAKPKSICLDPSMGKLYWVDEGGFGVPAKIGKVNMDGSNPLVLKDNITRPEAITIDLEEKMIYFSTQYPSKIVVMDTDGNIKRDLLTDEHHSISLPKALAVYDKRLYYMDPRYERLERVDIATGDNNKTLLDNEPDLKTFIIFRKRPFQQHPCLINNGNCDQLCIPAENNNRVCSC
;
A
#
# COMPACT_ATOMS: atom_id res chain seq x y z
N PHE A 1 18.82 4.05 -15.78
CA PHE A 1 17.92 3.56 -14.73
C PHE A 1 16.89 2.54 -15.20
N LEU A 2 16.88 2.12 -16.47
CA LEU A 2 16.16 0.91 -16.91
C LEU A 2 17.04 0.20 -17.96
N SER A 3 17.83 -0.79 -17.55
CA SER A 3 18.49 -1.71 -18.48
C SER A 3 17.48 -2.76 -18.96
N LYS A 4 17.73 -3.31 -20.15
CA LYS A 4 16.83 -4.13 -20.97
C LYS A 4 16.38 -5.47 -20.35
N ASP A 5 16.86 -5.82 -19.16
CA ASP A 5 16.48 -7.01 -18.40
C ASP A 5 16.22 -6.64 -16.93
N SER A 6 15.09 -6.00 -16.64
CA SER A 6 14.68 -5.78 -15.25
C SER A 6 14.23 -7.08 -14.57
N GLY A 7 13.99 -8.15 -15.34
CA GLY A 7 13.37 -9.39 -14.87
C GLY A 7 11.91 -9.20 -14.39
N ILE A 8 11.39 -7.98 -14.38
CA ILE A 8 10.00 -7.68 -14.02
C ILE A 8 9.13 -8.12 -15.19
N VAL A 9 8.51 -9.29 -15.04
CA VAL A 9 7.50 -9.79 -15.97
C VAL A 9 6.16 -9.20 -15.54
N GLY A 10 5.49 -8.47 -16.44
CA GLY A 10 4.15 -7.92 -16.22
C GLY A 10 4.06 -6.40 -16.37
N ALA A 11 3.12 -5.79 -15.64
CA ALA A 11 2.90 -4.35 -15.58
C ALA A 11 2.86 -3.94 -14.09
N PRO A 12 4.00 -3.54 -13.50
CA PRO A 12 4.04 -3.07 -12.12
C PRO A 12 3.18 -1.81 -11.99
N TYR A 13 2.30 -1.81 -11.00
CA TYR A 13 1.29 -0.76 -10.83
C TYR A 13 1.32 -0.15 -9.43
N ALA A 14 1.73 -0.92 -8.42
CA ALA A 14 1.85 -0.48 -7.05
C ALA A 14 3.29 -0.68 -6.56
N ILE A 15 3.77 0.23 -5.69
CA ILE A 15 5.13 0.20 -5.15
C ILE A 15 5.13 0.73 -3.72
N ALA A 16 5.91 0.09 -2.84
CA ALA A 16 6.15 0.59 -1.48
C ALA A 16 7.55 0.21 -1.00
N PHE A 17 8.14 1.08 -0.19
CA PHE A 17 9.50 0.90 0.30
C PHE A 17 9.51 0.54 1.79
N ASP A 18 10.16 -0.58 2.10
CA ASP A 18 10.52 -0.97 3.45
C ASP A 18 11.89 -0.37 3.80
N TRP A 19 11.87 0.61 4.71
CA TRP A 19 13.07 1.32 5.14
C TRP A 19 13.87 0.56 6.21
N LEU A 20 13.29 -0.45 6.87
CA LEU A 20 13.95 -1.27 7.89
C LEU A 20 14.70 -2.44 7.26
N GLY A 21 14.04 -3.24 6.41
CA GLY A 21 14.65 -4.36 5.68
C GLY A 21 15.40 -3.94 4.41
N ARG A 22 15.23 -2.69 3.97
CA ARG A 22 15.82 -2.14 2.73
C ARG A 22 15.35 -2.95 1.51
N ASN A 23 14.03 -3.13 1.44
CA ASN A 23 13.35 -3.88 0.39
C ASN A 23 12.34 -3.01 -0.33
N LEU A 24 12.11 -3.30 -1.61
CA LEU A 24 11.04 -2.70 -2.41
C LEU A 24 9.97 -3.75 -2.66
N TYR A 25 8.73 -3.40 -2.38
CA TYR A 25 7.56 -4.21 -2.69
C TYR A 25 6.88 -3.69 -3.94
N LEU A 26 6.51 -4.59 -4.84
CA LEU A 26 5.87 -4.28 -6.11
C LEU A 26 4.58 -5.10 -6.26
N GLY A 27 3.51 -4.45 -6.71
CA GLY A 27 2.27 -5.11 -7.11
C GLY A 27 2.13 -5.11 -8.63
N ASN A 28 2.02 -6.31 -9.20
CA ASN A 28 2.08 -6.53 -10.64
C ASN A 28 0.72 -7.00 -11.16
N ARG A 29 0.07 -6.17 -12.00
CA ARG A 29 -1.32 -6.42 -12.43
C ARG A 29 -1.45 -7.51 -13.48
N LEU A 30 -0.57 -7.52 -14.48
CA LEU A 30 -0.65 -8.50 -15.57
C LEU A 30 -0.12 -9.87 -15.13
N ALA A 31 0.87 -9.90 -14.24
CA ALA A 31 1.41 -11.15 -13.69
C ALA A 31 0.65 -11.65 -12.46
N SER A 32 -0.34 -10.88 -11.99
CA SER A 32 -1.16 -11.17 -10.81
C SER A 32 -0.36 -11.65 -9.60
N ASN A 33 0.63 -10.84 -9.21
CA ASN A 33 1.50 -11.14 -8.08
C ASN A 33 1.93 -9.90 -7.29
N LEU A 34 2.38 -10.15 -6.06
CA LEU A 34 3.16 -9.24 -5.24
C LEU A 34 4.57 -9.80 -5.13
N GLU A 35 5.57 -8.96 -5.29
CA GLU A 35 6.98 -9.34 -5.20
C GLU A 35 7.77 -8.39 -4.31
N VAL A 36 8.85 -8.91 -3.74
CA VAL A 36 9.84 -8.17 -2.96
C VAL A 36 11.18 -8.20 -3.67
N VAL A 37 11.89 -7.06 -3.67
CA VAL A 37 13.18 -6.88 -4.32
C VAL A 37 14.15 -6.19 -3.36
N LYS A 38 15.35 -6.76 -3.20
CA LYS A 38 16.41 -6.13 -2.40
C LYS A 38 16.94 -4.89 -3.13
N VAL A 39 16.99 -3.73 -2.44
CA VAL A 39 17.45 -2.50 -3.09
C VAL A 39 18.94 -2.21 -2.89
N ASP A 40 19.53 -2.70 -1.79
CA ASP A 40 20.96 -2.55 -1.50
C ASP A 40 21.77 -3.74 -2.04
N GLY A 41 23.08 -3.74 -1.78
CA GLY A 41 23.98 -4.81 -2.20
C GLY A 41 24.30 -4.84 -3.71
N LYS A 42 25.32 -5.64 -4.04
CA LYS A 42 25.76 -5.90 -5.42
C LYS A 42 24.79 -6.82 -6.16
N ASN A 43 24.35 -7.89 -5.49
CA ASN A 43 23.39 -8.84 -6.03
C ASN A 43 21.97 -8.37 -5.75
N LYS A 44 21.09 -8.47 -6.76
CA LYS A 44 19.68 -8.12 -6.63
C LYS A 44 18.87 -9.40 -6.46
N TYR A 45 18.46 -9.67 -5.23
CA TYR A 45 17.57 -10.78 -4.91
C TYR A 45 16.11 -10.34 -5.03
N ARG A 46 15.25 -11.25 -5.51
CA ARG A 46 13.82 -11.02 -5.67
C ARG A 46 13.04 -12.28 -5.35
N LYS A 47 11.83 -12.11 -4.84
CA LYS A 47 10.89 -13.20 -4.59
C LYS A 47 9.46 -12.77 -4.86
N VAL A 48 8.69 -13.65 -5.50
CA VAL A 48 7.22 -13.54 -5.51
C VAL A 48 6.70 -14.00 -4.15
N ILE A 49 6.06 -13.09 -3.41
CA ILE A 49 5.56 -13.37 -2.05
C ILE A 49 4.09 -13.79 -2.05
N LEU A 50 3.31 -13.36 -3.05
CA LEU A 50 1.91 -13.74 -3.21
C LEU A 50 1.59 -13.77 -4.69
N ALA A 51 0.89 -14.80 -5.15
CA ALA A 51 0.46 -14.94 -6.54
C ALA A 51 -1.00 -15.41 -6.59
N ASN A 52 -1.69 -15.13 -7.70
CA ASN A 52 -3.03 -15.68 -7.91
C ASN A 52 -2.98 -17.21 -7.93
N ASN A 53 -3.75 -17.84 -7.05
CA ASN A 53 -3.93 -19.29 -7.01
C ASN A 53 -5.42 -19.69 -7.13
N GLY A 54 -6.30 -18.75 -7.49
CA GLY A 54 -7.75 -18.93 -7.57
C GLY A 54 -8.50 -18.72 -6.25
N GLU A 55 -7.82 -18.53 -5.13
CA GLU A 55 -8.45 -18.34 -3.82
C GLU A 55 -8.77 -16.87 -3.52
N PRO A 56 -9.84 -16.55 -2.75
CA PRO A 56 -10.25 -15.17 -2.48
C PRO A 56 -9.19 -14.31 -1.79
N ASN A 57 -8.32 -14.93 -0.97
CA ASN A 57 -7.25 -14.25 -0.24
C ASN A 57 -5.95 -14.07 -1.05
N SER A 58 -5.87 -14.64 -2.27
CA SER A 58 -4.74 -14.40 -3.18
C SER A 58 -4.83 -13.04 -3.87
N VAL A 59 -3.87 -12.72 -4.74
CA VAL A 59 -3.78 -11.43 -5.45
C VAL A 59 -4.16 -11.61 -6.93
N ALA A 60 -4.90 -10.67 -7.51
CA ALA A 60 -5.23 -10.68 -8.94
C ALA A 60 -4.76 -9.41 -9.66
N LYS A 61 -5.31 -8.25 -9.29
CA LYS A 61 -5.01 -6.97 -9.94
C LYS A 61 -4.72 -5.91 -8.87
N PRO A 62 -3.53 -5.95 -8.23
CA PRO A 62 -3.17 -5.03 -7.18
C PRO A 62 -3.07 -3.59 -7.72
N LYS A 63 -3.73 -2.63 -7.06
CA LYS A 63 -3.76 -1.22 -7.47
C LYS A 63 -2.90 -0.30 -6.61
N SER A 64 -2.86 -0.56 -5.32
CA SER A 64 -2.12 0.24 -4.33
C SER A 64 -1.68 -0.67 -3.20
N ILE A 65 -0.51 -0.40 -2.63
CA ILE A 65 0.04 -1.13 -1.50
C ILE A 65 0.60 -0.16 -0.46
N CYS A 66 0.51 -0.52 0.82
CA CYS A 66 1.23 0.16 1.89
C CYS A 66 1.79 -0.86 2.88
N LEU A 67 2.83 -0.47 3.61
CA LEU A 67 3.59 -1.37 4.49
C LEU A 67 3.54 -0.85 5.92
N ASP A 68 3.50 -1.78 6.86
CA ASP A 68 3.91 -1.59 8.25
C ASP A 68 5.11 -2.52 8.54
N PRO A 69 6.35 -2.08 8.25
CA PRO A 69 7.54 -2.86 8.52
C PRO A 69 7.76 -3.17 10.00
N SER A 70 7.27 -2.33 10.92
CA SER A 70 7.39 -2.58 12.36
C SER A 70 6.60 -3.82 12.80
N MET A 71 5.51 -4.12 12.08
CA MET A 71 4.65 -5.28 12.29
C MET A 71 4.83 -6.36 11.23
N GLY A 72 5.75 -6.18 10.28
CA GLY A 72 5.93 -7.09 9.15
C GLY A 72 4.66 -7.29 8.32
N LYS A 73 3.83 -6.24 8.14
CA LYS A 73 2.56 -6.33 7.39
C LYS A 73 2.60 -5.56 6.08
N LEU A 74 1.95 -6.14 5.08
CA LEU A 74 1.61 -5.51 3.81
C LEU A 74 0.09 -5.47 3.67
N TYR A 75 -0.43 -4.32 3.28
CA TYR A 75 -1.83 -4.12 2.96
C TYR A 75 -1.95 -3.74 1.49
N TRP A 76 -2.97 -4.24 0.80
CA TRP A 76 -3.17 -3.94 -0.62
C TRP A 76 -4.63 -3.74 -1.00
N VAL A 77 -4.82 -2.97 -2.06
CA VAL A 77 -6.06 -2.87 -2.82
C VAL A 77 -5.97 -3.82 -4.00
N ASP A 78 -6.98 -4.68 -4.17
CA ASP A 78 -7.14 -5.54 -5.34
C ASP A 78 -8.40 -5.15 -6.11
N GLU A 79 -8.31 -5.02 -7.43
CA GLU A 79 -9.48 -4.82 -8.30
C GLU A 79 -10.26 -6.13 -8.52
N GLY A 80 -9.69 -7.27 -8.13
CA GLY A 80 -10.28 -8.58 -8.37
C GLY A 80 -10.03 -9.10 -9.78
N GLY A 81 -10.50 -10.32 -10.02
CA GLY A 81 -10.28 -11.07 -11.23
C GLY A 81 -10.58 -12.55 -11.03
N PHE A 82 -9.91 -13.41 -11.78
CA PHE A 82 -10.09 -14.86 -11.76
C PHE A 82 -10.04 -15.44 -10.33
N GLY A 83 -11.19 -15.84 -9.77
CA GLY A 83 -11.33 -16.39 -8.41
C GLY A 83 -11.14 -15.40 -7.25
N VAL A 84 -10.74 -14.17 -7.55
CA VAL A 84 -10.31 -13.18 -6.55
C VAL A 84 -11.28 -12.01 -6.53
N PRO A 85 -11.94 -11.69 -5.39
CA PRO A 85 -12.82 -10.53 -5.31
C PRO A 85 -12.04 -9.22 -5.28
N ALA A 86 -12.72 -8.12 -5.65
CA ALA A 86 -12.24 -6.78 -5.33
C ALA A 86 -12.23 -6.59 -3.81
N LYS A 87 -11.10 -6.18 -3.24
CA LYS A 87 -10.90 -6.20 -1.78
C LYS A 87 -9.81 -5.27 -1.27
N ILE A 88 -9.80 -5.07 0.05
CA ILE A 88 -8.63 -4.73 0.84
C ILE A 88 -8.07 -6.02 1.45
N GLY A 89 -6.80 -6.33 1.17
CA GLY A 89 -6.10 -7.49 1.70
C GLY A 89 -5.04 -7.12 2.75
N LYS A 90 -4.71 -8.09 3.61
CA LYS A 90 -3.59 -8.06 4.57
C LYS A 90 -2.77 -9.34 4.42
N VAL A 91 -1.44 -9.22 4.41
CA VAL A 91 -0.52 -10.37 4.35
C VAL A 91 0.73 -10.02 5.13
N ASN A 92 1.43 -11.03 5.66
CA ASN A 92 2.77 -10.80 6.17
C ASN A 92 3.69 -10.38 5.02
N MET A 93 4.69 -9.57 5.32
CA MET A 93 5.65 -9.04 4.33
C MET A 93 6.49 -10.14 3.64
N ASP A 94 6.49 -11.36 4.17
CA ASP A 94 7.12 -12.55 3.57
C ASP A 94 6.16 -13.37 2.68
N GLY A 95 4.88 -12.99 2.62
CA GLY A 95 3.81 -13.66 1.87
C GLY A 95 2.92 -14.58 2.70
N SER A 96 3.27 -14.85 3.96
CA SER A 96 2.51 -15.76 4.81
C SER A 96 1.20 -15.15 5.35
N ASN A 97 0.24 -16.00 5.70
CA ASN A 97 -1.05 -15.62 6.30
C ASN A 97 -1.83 -14.53 5.53
N PRO A 98 -2.12 -14.71 4.22
CA PRO A 98 -2.95 -13.78 3.47
C PRO A 98 -4.40 -13.83 3.95
N LEU A 99 -4.96 -12.64 4.20
CA LEU A 99 -6.30 -12.42 4.72
C LEU A 99 -7.04 -11.37 3.89
N VAL A 100 -8.34 -11.54 3.76
CA VAL A 100 -9.27 -10.53 3.23
C VAL A 100 -9.74 -9.69 4.42
N LEU A 101 -9.39 -8.40 4.46
CA LEU A 101 -9.88 -7.49 5.51
C LEU A 101 -11.29 -6.98 5.18
N LYS A 102 -11.50 -6.64 3.91
CA LYS A 102 -12.80 -6.16 3.42
C LYS A 102 -12.97 -6.52 1.96
N ASP A 103 -14.10 -7.13 1.62
CA ASP A 103 -14.52 -7.42 0.25
C ASP A 103 -15.80 -6.65 -0.10
N ASN A 104 -16.42 -7.02 -1.23
CA ASN A 104 -17.64 -6.39 -1.76
C ASN A 104 -17.46 -4.88 -1.94
N ILE A 105 -16.26 -4.48 -2.35
CA ILE A 105 -15.89 -3.10 -2.60
C ILE A 105 -15.93 -2.86 -4.11
N THR A 106 -16.76 -1.92 -4.55
CA THR A 106 -16.83 -1.58 -5.96
C THR A 106 -15.76 -0.56 -6.31
N ARG A 107 -14.85 -0.96 -7.22
CA ARG A 107 -13.74 -0.14 -7.73
C ARG A 107 -12.93 0.54 -6.61
N PRO A 108 -12.23 -0.25 -5.76
CA PRO A 108 -11.27 0.32 -4.83
C PRO A 108 -10.08 0.93 -5.60
N GLU A 109 -9.50 2.00 -5.05
CA GLU A 109 -8.50 2.82 -5.77
C GLU A 109 -7.16 2.88 -5.04
N ALA A 110 -7.13 3.44 -3.84
CA ALA A 110 -5.89 3.69 -3.09
C ALA A 110 -5.98 3.17 -1.66
N ILE A 111 -4.82 2.97 -1.04
CA ILE A 111 -4.69 2.61 0.38
C ILE A 111 -3.44 3.25 0.98
N THR A 112 -3.56 3.74 2.21
CA THR A 112 -2.46 4.18 3.06
C THR A 112 -2.73 3.77 4.50
N ILE A 113 -1.71 3.82 5.35
CA ILE A 113 -1.80 3.50 6.78
C ILE A 113 -1.21 4.64 7.62
N ASP A 114 -1.88 4.97 8.72
CA ASP A 114 -1.27 5.65 9.85
C ASP A 114 -0.60 4.59 10.74
N LEU A 115 0.74 4.62 10.77
CA LEU A 115 1.53 3.63 11.49
C LEU A 115 1.49 3.81 13.01
N GLU A 116 1.18 5.02 13.48
CA GLU A 116 1.11 5.34 14.91
C GLU A 116 -0.24 4.89 15.48
N GLU A 117 -1.33 5.26 14.82
CA GLU A 117 -2.70 4.94 15.25
C GLU A 117 -3.20 3.56 14.78
N LYS A 118 -2.42 2.85 13.94
CA LYS A 118 -2.80 1.58 13.31
C LYS A 118 -4.15 1.66 12.58
N MET A 119 -4.34 2.74 11.84
CA MET A 119 -5.54 2.99 11.04
C MET A 119 -5.22 2.97 9.55
N ILE A 120 -6.04 2.25 8.79
CA ILE A 120 -5.99 2.15 7.34
C ILE A 120 -7.01 3.13 6.75
N TYR A 121 -6.58 3.84 5.70
CA TYR A 121 -7.43 4.69 4.88
C TYR A 121 -7.42 4.14 3.47
N PHE A 122 -8.59 3.80 2.94
CA PHE A 122 -8.72 3.35 1.56
C PHE A 122 -9.82 4.11 0.83
N SER A 123 -9.71 4.22 -0.48
CA SER A 123 -10.70 4.92 -1.30
C SER A 123 -11.41 4.00 -2.29
N THR A 124 -12.62 4.40 -2.65
CA THR A 124 -13.44 3.74 -3.67
C THR A 124 -13.93 4.78 -4.66
N GLN A 125 -14.28 4.33 -5.86
CA GLN A 125 -14.82 5.21 -6.89
C GLN A 125 -16.35 5.13 -7.02
N TYR A 126 -16.98 4.04 -6.60
CA TYR A 126 -18.43 3.85 -6.69
C TYR A 126 -18.99 3.18 -5.43
N PRO A 127 -19.59 3.92 -4.48
CA PRO A 127 -19.60 5.39 -4.40
C PRO A 127 -18.19 5.96 -4.22
N SER A 128 -18.02 7.25 -4.53
CA SER A 128 -16.74 7.90 -4.32
C SER A 128 -16.60 8.28 -2.86
N LYS A 129 -15.69 7.60 -2.16
CA LYS A 129 -15.45 7.82 -0.74
C LYS A 129 -14.04 7.47 -0.31
N ILE A 130 -13.66 7.98 0.85
CA ILE A 130 -12.48 7.56 1.60
C ILE A 130 -12.95 7.01 2.95
N VAL A 131 -12.52 5.80 3.28
CA VAL A 131 -13.02 5.02 4.42
C VAL A 131 -11.90 4.79 5.43
N VAL A 132 -12.23 4.86 6.73
CA VAL A 132 -11.32 4.55 7.84
C VAL A 132 -11.63 3.16 8.37
N MET A 133 -10.60 2.34 8.51
CA MET A 133 -10.67 0.96 8.97
C MET A 133 -9.49 0.67 9.90
N ASP A 134 -9.66 -0.18 10.91
CA ASP A 134 -8.50 -0.67 11.66
C ASP A 134 -7.73 -1.78 10.90
N THR A 135 -6.58 -2.20 11.44
CA THR A 135 -5.76 -3.25 10.83
C THR A 135 -6.37 -4.66 10.87
N ASP A 136 -7.52 -4.82 11.54
CA ASP A 136 -8.26 -6.08 11.67
C ASP A 136 -9.49 -6.14 10.77
N GLY A 137 -9.79 -5.06 10.04
CA GLY A 137 -10.86 -5.01 9.04
C GLY A 137 -12.16 -4.36 9.53
N ASN A 138 -12.21 -3.85 10.77
CA ASN A 138 -13.40 -3.18 11.27
C ASN A 138 -13.47 -1.76 10.73
N ILE A 139 -14.49 -1.51 9.91
CA ILE A 139 -14.80 -0.17 9.40
C ILE A 139 -15.22 0.71 10.57
N LYS A 140 -14.58 1.88 10.70
CA LYS A 140 -14.88 2.87 11.74
C LYS A 140 -15.87 3.92 11.25
N ARG A 141 -15.60 4.49 10.07
CA ARG A 141 -16.47 5.48 9.41
C ARG A 141 -16.03 5.73 7.97
N ASP A 142 -16.93 6.30 7.18
CA ASP A 142 -16.57 7.00 5.96
C ASP A 142 -16.02 8.39 6.36
N LEU A 143 -14.77 8.69 5.95
CA LEU A 143 -14.10 9.97 6.25
C LEU A 143 -14.58 11.07 5.31
N LEU A 144 -14.57 10.79 4.00
CA LEU A 144 -15.06 11.67 2.95
C LEU A 144 -16.04 10.90 2.06
N THR A 145 -17.08 11.58 1.59
CA THR A 145 -18.09 11.08 0.65
C THR A 145 -18.32 12.09 -0.45
N ASP A 146 -18.68 11.63 -1.65
CA ASP A 146 -19.07 12.48 -2.78
C ASP A 146 -20.24 13.42 -2.45
N GLU A 147 -21.20 12.96 -1.64
CA GLU A 147 -22.33 13.76 -1.17
C GLU A 147 -21.93 15.03 -0.39
N HIS A 148 -20.78 15.00 0.30
CA HIS A 148 -20.39 16.07 1.22
C HIS A 148 -19.07 16.75 0.87
N HIS A 149 -18.19 16.14 0.07
CA HIS A 149 -16.78 16.57 -0.05
C HIS A 149 -16.30 16.82 -1.48
N SER A 150 -17.18 16.86 -2.48
CA SER A 150 -16.78 17.11 -3.89
C SER A 150 -15.61 16.22 -4.33
N ILE A 151 -15.71 14.92 -4.06
CA ILE A 151 -14.73 13.90 -4.48
C ILE A 151 -15.33 12.98 -5.55
N SER A 152 -14.51 12.49 -6.47
CA SER A 152 -14.96 11.62 -7.58
C SER A 152 -14.03 10.43 -7.86
N LEU A 153 -12.72 10.61 -7.72
CA LEU A 153 -11.72 9.55 -7.89
C LEU A 153 -10.52 9.80 -6.98
N PRO A 154 -10.62 9.56 -5.66
CA PRO A 154 -9.47 9.69 -4.76
C PRO A 154 -8.43 8.60 -5.09
N LYS A 155 -7.45 8.93 -5.94
CA LYS A 155 -6.56 7.95 -6.61
C LYS A 155 -5.23 7.74 -5.88
N ALA A 156 -4.82 8.67 -5.04
CA ALA A 156 -3.66 8.52 -4.17
C ALA A 156 -3.97 9.11 -2.79
N LEU A 157 -3.45 8.46 -1.75
CA LEU A 157 -3.67 8.83 -0.35
C LEU A 157 -2.33 8.81 0.40
N ALA A 158 -2.18 9.70 1.37
CA ALA A 158 -1.10 9.63 2.35
C ALA A 158 -1.55 10.26 3.67
N VAL A 159 -1.00 9.77 4.78
CA VAL A 159 -1.25 10.34 6.12
C VAL A 159 0.01 11.00 6.65
N TYR A 160 -0.15 12.20 7.19
CA TYR A 160 0.92 12.91 7.89
C TYR A 160 0.33 13.92 8.87
N ASP A 161 0.85 13.95 10.09
CA ASP A 161 0.53 14.96 11.11
C ASP A 161 -0.99 15.15 11.29
N LYS A 162 -1.67 14.03 11.60
CA LYS A 162 -3.13 13.94 11.81
C LYS A 162 -3.98 14.46 10.65
N ARG A 163 -3.43 14.48 9.44
CA ARG A 163 -4.12 14.87 8.21
C ARG A 163 -4.04 13.78 7.17
N LEU A 164 -5.14 13.60 6.47
CA LEU A 164 -5.19 12.81 5.25
C LEU A 164 -4.97 13.77 4.08
N TYR A 165 -4.02 13.41 3.23
CA TYR A 165 -3.78 14.02 1.94
C TYR A 165 -4.38 13.10 0.89
N TYR A 166 -5.12 13.66 -0.06
CA TYR A 166 -5.72 12.89 -1.14
C TYR A 166 -5.65 13.64 -2.46
N MET A 167 -5.44 12.90 -3.54
CA MET A 167 -5.39 13.44 -4.90
C MET A 167 -6.58 12.93 -5.68
N ASP A 168 -7.31 13.85 -6.29
CA ASP A 168 -8.40 13.55 -7.22
C ASP A 168 -8.05 14.09 -8.61
N PRO A 169 -7.73 13.22 -9.58
CA PRO A 169 -7.33 13.63 -10.91
C PRO A 169 -8.52 14.05 -11.79
N ARG A 170 -9.78 13.78 -11.38
CA ARG A 170 -10.96 14.28 -12.10
C ARG A 170 -11.25 15.73 -11.78
N TYR A 171 -10.91 16.15 -10.56
CA TYR A 171 -10.96 17.55 -10.15
C TYR A 171 -9.61 18.25 -10.25
N GLU A 172 -8.56 17.57 -10.72
CA GLU A 172 -7.23 18.13 -10.92
C GLU A 172 -6.65 18.77 -9.64
N ARG A 173 -6.93 18.14 -8.49
CA ARG A 173 -6.62 18.68 -7.16
C ARG A 173 -5.83 17.71 -6.30
N LEU A 174 -4.95 18.28 -5.48
CA LEU A 174 -4.36 17.65 -4.31
C LEU A 174 -4.81 18.44 -3.09
N GLU A 175 -5.47 17.79 -2.15
CA GLU A 175 -6.06 18.42 -0.98
C GLU A 175 -5.67 17.68 0.30
N ARG A 176 -5.93 18.33 1.44
CA ARG A 176 -5.79 17.70 2.76
C ARG A 176 -6.93 18.05 3.70
N VAL A 177 -7.30 17.11 4.55
CA VAL A 177 -8.35 17.22 5.58
C VAL A 177 -7.84 16.66 6.91
N ASP A 178 -8.47 17.03 8.03
CA ASP A 178 -8.15 16.46 9.33
C ASP A 178 -8.70 15.03 9.46
N ILE A 179 -7.88 14.06 9.89
CA ILE A 179 -8.30 12.64 9.95
C ILE A 179 -9.39 12.37 10.99
N ALA A 180 -9.53 13.25 11.98
CA ALA A 180 -10.50 13.10 13.06
C ALA A 180 -11.93 13.39 12.62
N THR A 181 -12.12 14.35 11.69
CA THR A 181 -13.45 14.77 11.27
C THR A 181 -13.69 14.62 9.77
N GLY A 182 -12.69 14.88 8.93
CA GLY A 182 -12.85 15.05 7.48
C GLY A 182 -12.96 16.52 7.07
N ASP A 183 -12.94 17.44 8.03
CA ASP A 183 -13.07 18.88 7.80
C ASP A 183 -11.70 19.55 7.58
N ASN A 184 -11.70 20.89 7.65
CA ASN A 184 -10.53 21.76 7.49
C ASN A 184 -9.81 21.50 6.17
N ASN A 185 -10.61 21.32 5.10
CA ASN A 185 -10.08 21.09 3.75
C ASN A 185 -9.15 22.25 3.35
N LYS A 186 -7.96 21.90 2.89
CA LYS A 186 -7.01 22.81 2.28
C LYS A 186 -6.51 22.24 0.96
N THR A 187 -6.79 22.95 -0.11
CA THR A 187 -6.22 22.69 -1.44
C THR A 187 -4.73 23.05 -1.46
N LEU A 188 -3.91 22.13 -1.96
CA LEU A 188 -2.45 22.25 -2.06
C LEU A 188 -2.00 22.43 -3.52
N LEU A 189 -2.68 21.75 -4.44
CA LEU A 189 -2.59 21.95 -5.89
C LEU A 189 -4.01 22.00 -6.44
N ASP A 190 -4.24 22.87 -7.42
CA ASP A 190 -5.53 23.09 -8.07
C ASP A 190 -5.32 23.32 -9.56
N ASN A 191 -6.22 22.80 -10.40
CA ASN A 191 -6.11 22.79 -11.86
C ASN A 191 -4.75 22.26 -12.35
N GLU A 192 -4.22 21.23 -11.69
CA GLU A 192 -3.01 20.55 -12.13
C GLU A 192 -3.41 19.36 -13.01
N PRO A 193 -3.22 19.45 -14.34
CA PRO A 193 -3.62 18.39 -15.24
C PRO A 193 -2.75 17.15 -15.03
N ASP A 194 -3.27 16.00 -15.46
CA ASP A 194 -2.50 14.76 -15.54
C ASP A 194 -1.92 14.20 -14.22
N LEU A 195 -2.44 14.61 -13.05
CA LEU A 195 -2.06 14.05 -11.76
C LEU A 195 -2.13 12.50 -11.76
N LYS A 196 -1.01 11.84 -11.41
CA LYS A 196 -0.92 10.37 -11.39
C LYS A 196 -0.83 9.80 -9.97
N THR A 197 0.00 10.38 -9.11
CA THR A 197 0.23 9.99 -7.72
C THR A 197 1.03 11.06 -6.98
N PHE A 198 1.17 10.94 -5.66
CA PHE A 198 2.08 11.74 -4.83
C PHE A 198 2.63 10.90 -3.67
N ILE A 199 3.69 11.38 -3.02
CA ILE A 199 4.23 10.78 -1.79
C ILE A 199 4.66 11.87 -0.81
N ILE A 200 4.43 11.64 0.48
CA ILE A 200 4.95 12.51 1.53
C ILE A 200 6.40 12.12 1.83
N PHE A 201 7.32 13.01 1.51
CA PHE A 201 8.73 12.86 1.86
C PHE A 201 8.99 13.41 3.25
N ARG A 202 9.38 12.53 4.18
CA ARG A 202 9.79 12.89 5.54
C ARG A 202 10.90 11.98 6.03
N LYS A 203 11.71 12.47 6.97
CA LYS A 203 12.62 11.62 7.72
C LYS A 203 11.79 10.67 8.59
N ARG A 204 11.97 9.37 8.43
CA ARG A 204 11.33 8.37 9.30
C ARG A 204 12.17 8.23 10.58
N PRO A 205 11.54 8.08 11.76
CA PRO A 205 12.28 7.85 12.99
C PRO A 205 13.11 6.58 12.84
N PHE A 206 14.31 6.61 13.42
CA PHE A 206 15.14 5.42 13.50
C PHE A 206 14.45 4.42 14.42
N GLN A 207 14.32 3.17 13.97
CA GLN A 207 13.80 2.07 14.76
C GLN A 207 14.80 0.94 14.67
N GLN A 208 15.25 0.44 15.82
CA GLN A 208 16.10 -0.74 15.85
C GLN A 208 15.31 -1.94 15.33
N HIS A 209 15.91 -2.68 14.40
CA HIS A 209 15.25 -3.80 13.74
C HIS A 209 16.30 -4.85 13.33
N PRO A 210 16.02 -6.17 13.42
CA PRO A 210 17.00 -7.23 13.15
C PRO A 210 17.66 -7.14 11.78
N CYS A 211 16.92 -6.69 10.76
CA CYS A 211 17.46 -6.57 9.40
C CYS A 211 18.51 -5.46 9.20
N LEU A 212 18.65 -4.52 10.15
CA LEU A 212 19.59 -3.41 10.00
C LEU A 212 21.05 -3.83 10.15
N ILE A 213 21.32 -4.82 11.01
CA ILE A 213 22.68 -5.29 11.28
C ILE A 213 22.91 -6.55 10.47
N ASN A 214 23.94 -6.53 9.61
CA ASN A 214 24.37 -7.67 8.80
C ASN A 214 23.22 -8.35 8.02
N ASN A 215 22.27 -7.57 7.48
CA ASN A 215 21.07 -8.09 6.81
C ASN A 215 20.30 -9.12 7.65
N GLY A 216 20.28 -8.96 8.98
CA GLY A 216 19.69 -9.93 9.91
C GLY A 216 20.34 -11.32 9.87
N ASN A 217 21.58 -11.44 9.40
CA ASN A 217 22.26 -12.70 9.10
C ASN A 217 21.53 -13.53 8.02
N CYS A 218 20.85 -12.88 7.08
CA CYS A 218 20.27 -13.52 5.90
C CYS A 218 21.21 -13.41 4.70
N ASP A 219 21.37 -14.49 3.94
CA ASP A 219 22.22 -14.51 2.74
C ASP A 219 21.65 -13.64 1.61
N GLN A 220 20.32 -13.59 1.48
CA GLN A 220 19.64 -12.93 0.37
C GLN A 220 18.69 -11.82 0.86
N LEU A 221 17.45 -12.18 1.23
CA LEU A 221 16.43 -11.23 1.69
C LEU A 221 16.26 -11.33 3.21
N CYS A 222 16.26 -10.18 3.88
CA CYS A 222 15.80 -10.05 5.25
C CYS A 222 14.48 -9.29 5.26
N ILE A 223 13.41 -9.96 5.66
CA ILE A 223 12.06 -9.42 5.65
C ILE A 223 11.60 -9.17 7.10
N PRO A 224 11.17 -7.94 7.45
CA PRO A 224 10.60 -7.64 8.75
C PRO A 224 9.39 -8.51 9.11
N ALA A 225 9.31 -8.91 10.38
CA ALA A 225 8.22 -9.67 10.96
C ALA A 225 7.78 -9.05 12.31
N GLU A 226 6.63 -9.49 12.82
CA GLU A 226 6.10 -9.04 14.12
C GLU A 226 7.10 -9.26 15.27
N ASN A 227 6.90 -8.52 16.36
CA ASN A 227 7.65 -8.66 17.62
C ASN A 227 9.17 -8.49 17.46
N ASN A 228 9.59 -7.52 16.64
CA ASN A 228 10.99 -7.21 16.37
C ASN A 228 11.77 -8.44 15.86
N ASN A 229 11.14 -9.20 14.97
CA ASN A 229 11.70 -10.42 14.37
C ASN A 229 11.91 -10.25 12.86
N ARG A 230 12.52 -11.26 12.22
CA ARG A 230 12.75 -11.27 10.77
C ARG A 230 12.63 -12.66 10.18
N VAL A 231 12.31 -12.71 8.89
CA VAL A 231 12.35 -13.93 8.07
C VAL A 231 13.47 -13.80 7.04
N CYS A 232 14.34 -14.80 6.97
CA CYS A 232 15.24 -14.92 5.82
C CYS A 232 14.50 -15.58 4.67
N SER A 233 14.66 -15.02 3.48
CA SER A 233 14.10 -15.60 2.27
C SER A 233 15.09 -15.57 1.12
N CYS A 234 14.90 -16.51 0.20
CA CYS A 234 15.57 -16.58 -1.09
C CYS A 234 14.58 -16.21 -2.19
#